data_AF-A0A1B9YZI0-F1
#
_entry.id   AF-A0A1B9YZI0-F1
#
_cell.length_a   1.000
_cell.length_b   1.000
_cell.length_c   1.000
_cell.angle_alpha   90.00
_cell.angle_beta   90.00
_cell.angle_gamma   90.00
#
_symmetry.space_group_name_H-M   'P 1'
#
loop_
_entity.id
_entity.type
_entity.pdbx_description
1 polymer ?
#
loop_
_entity_poly.entity_id
_entity_poly.type
_entity_poly.pdbx_seq_one_letter_code
_entity_poly.pdbx_strand_id
1 'polypeptide(L)'
;MNRVAGAGVFLCTGVLTAFGAPLSLPSAPYSYTVLDQDLSAALLEFGNNLNIRINVSAEVKGRIRGRMPDLPAREFLDRLTNLYNLQWYYDGLVLYVSAANEAQSRLLVLKPISFDAFKATLDALNISDERYLVRPAPGDGLVLVSGPPRFIALLDQTLNGLVAEAQTRPHAAVEKQPRESVLKLFRGSSTTVVRDGRPEAPYSSDAPRQDSIVREPAPGQR
;
A
#
# COMPACT_ATOMS: atom_id res chain seq x y z
N MET A 1 -12.51 -44.03 46.07
CA MET A 1 -12.49 -44.20 44.60
C MET A 1 -13.31 -43.09 43.97
N ASN A 2 -12.76 -41.88 43.84
CA ASN A 2 -13.45 -40.75 43.19
C ASN A 2 -12.58 -40.24 42.03
N ARG A 3 -13.10 -40.40 40.81
CA ARG A 3 -12.42 -40.05 39.56
C ARG A 3 -12.66 -38.58 39.26
N VAL A 4 -11.58 -37.84 39.10
CA VAL A 4 -11.55 -36.47 38.57
C VAL A 4 -11.80 -36.55 37.06
N ALA A 5 -12.84 -35.89 36.57
CA ALA A 5 -13.07 -35.70 35.14
C ALA A 5 -12.80 -34.22 34.82
N GLY A 6 -11.64 -33.95 34.22
CA GLY A 6 -11.28 -32.64 33.69
C GLY A 6 -12.03 -32.39 32.38
N ALA A 7 -12.81 -31.31 32.32
CA ALA A 7 -13.38 -30.81 31.09
C ALA A 7 -12.38 -29.85 30.44
N GLY A 8 -11.80 -30.28 29.32
CA GLY A 8 -10.90 -29.47 28.52
C GLY A 8 -11.63 -28.30 27.87
N VAL A 9 -11.18 -27.08 28.18
CA VAL A 9 -11.59 -25.86 27.50
C VAL A 9 -10.90 -25.82 26.15
N PHE A 10 -11.67 -26.02 25.07
CA PHE A 10 -11.20 -25.84 23.70
C PHE A 10 -11.26 -24.34 23.36
N LEU A 11 -10.16 -23.62 23.60
CA LEU A 11 -9.96 -22.26 23.09
C LEU A 11 -9.71 -22.36 21.57
N CYS A 12 -10.74 -22.05 20.78
CA CYS A 12 -10.58 -21.82 19.33
C CYS A 12 -9.89 -20.48 19.11
N THR A 13 -8.58 -20.49 18.95
CA THR A 13 -7.78 -19.33 18.52
C THR A 13 -7.99 -19.06 17.03
N GLY A 14 -8.77 -18.02 16.74
CA GLY A 14 -8.57 -17.00 15.71
C GLY A 14 -8.22 -17.39 14.27
N VAL A 15 -9.15 -17.07 13.36
CA VAL A 15 -8.79 -16.43 12.08
C VAL A 15 -9.64 -15.17 11.97
N LEU A 16 -9.13 -14.04 12.44
CA LEU A 16 -9.60 -12.72 12.02
C LEU A 16 -8.71 -12.28 10.87
N THR A 17 -9.06 -12.73 9.68
CA THR A 17 -8.69 -12.03 8.47
C THR A 17 -9.98 -11.33 8.04
N ALA A 18 -10.04 -10.04 8.37
CA ALA A 18 -11.01 -9.11 7.80
C ALA A 18 -10.30 -7.77 7.69
N PHE A 19 -9.37 -7.65 6.75
CA PHE A 19 -9.04 -6.30 6.32
C PHE A 19 -10.21 -5.77 5.51
N GLY A 20 -10.57 -4.52 5.81
CA GLY A 20 -11.69 -3.73 5.31
C GLY A 20 -12.16 -2.89 6.51
N ALA A 21 -12.59 -1.64 6.31
CA ALA A 21 -13.10 -0.86 7.44
C ALA A 21 -14.26 -1.64 8.11
N PRO A 22 -14.27 -1.80 9.44
CA PRO A 22 -15.26 -2.64 10.09
C PRO A 22 -16.64 -2.00 9.97
N LEU A 23 -17.55 -2.67 9.25
CA LEU A 23 -18.95 -2.30 9.22
C LEU A 23 -19.65 -2.90 10.45
N SER A 24 -19.75 -2.11 11.53
CA SER A 24 -20.42 -2.52 12.76
C SER A 24 -21.94 -2.52 12.60
N LEU A 25 -22.49 -3.67 12.22
CA LEU A 25 -23.95 -3.88 12.14
C LEU A 25 -24.48 -4.47 13.44
N PRO A 26 -25.69 -4.08 13.90
CA PRO A 26 -26.33 -4.72 15.05
C PRO A 26 -26.60 -6.21 14.78
N SER A 27 -26.38 -7.04 15.81
CA SER A 27 -26.74 -8.46 15.77
C SER A 27 -28.24 -8.72 15.98
N ALA A 28 -29.01 -7.68 16.33
CA ALA A 28 -30.45 -7.78 16.49
C ALA A 28 -31.14 -8.06 15.14
N PRO A 29 -32.26 -8.80 15.12
CA PRO A 29 -33.03 -9.02 13.91
C PRO A 29 -33.50 -7.71 13.30
N TYR A 30 -33.26 -7.54 12.00
CA TYR A 30 -33.74 -6.43 11.19
C TYR A 30 -35.02 -6.86 10.47
N SER A 31 -36.17 -6.42 10.98
CA SER A 31 -37.47 -6.69 10.35
C SER A 31 -37.78 -5.61 9.33
N TYR A 32 -38.04 -6.00 8.08
CA TYR A 32 -38.32 -5.08 6.98
C TYR A 32 -39.42 -5.65 6.09
N THR A 33 -40.52 -4.91 5.94
CA THR A 33 -41.69 -5.33 5.16
C THR A 33 -42.04 -4.25 4.16
N VAL A 34 -42.14 -4.65 2.89
CA VAL A 34 -42.48 -3.74 1.79
C VAL A 34 -43.52 -4.39 0.90
N LEU A 35 -44.42 -3.60 0.32
CA LEU A 35 -45.37 -4.12 -0.66
C LEU A 35 -44.69 -4.25 -2.03
N ASP A 36 -44.18 -3.12 -2.54
CA ASP A 36 -43.40 -3.03 -3.77
C ASP A 36 -42.55 -1.75 -3.74
N GLN A 37 -41.26 -1.89 -3.50
CA GLN A 37 -40.33 -0.76 -3.32
C GLN A 37 -39.12 -0.89 -4.23
N ASP A 38 -38.60 0.25 -4.69
CA ASP A 38 -37.34 0.29 -5.43
C ASP A 38 -36.17 -0.20 -4.55
N LEU A 39 -35.31 -1.04 -5.11
CA LEU A 39 -34.18 -1.63 -4.39
C LEU A 39 -33.22 -0.55 -3.83
N SER A 40 -32.97 0.52 -4.59
CA SER A 40 -32.09 1.59 -4.12
C SER A 40 -32.70 2.34 -2.93
N ALA A 41 -34.01 2.60 -2.96
CA ALA A 41 -34.73 3.20 -1.86
C ALA A 41 -34.70 2.32 -0.60
N ALA A 42 -34.88 1.01 -0.76
CA ALA A 42 -34.82 0.08 0.36
C ALA A 42 -33.42 -0.02 0.99
N LEU A 43 -32.36 0.01 0.17
CA LEU A 43 -30.98 0.09 0.67
C LEU A 43 -30.73 1.39 1.42
N LEU A 44 -31.23 2.53 0.93
CA LEU A 44 -31.11 3.81 1.63
C LEU A 44 -31.84 3.79 2.98
N GLU A 45 -33.05 3.21 3.03
CA GLU A 45 -33.79 3.03 4.29
C GLU A 45 -33.08 2.11 5.27
N PHE A 46 -32.47 1.01 4.79
CA PHE A 46 -31.62 0.14 5.61
C PHE A 46 -30.51 0.94 6.28
N GLY A 47 -29.84 1.83 5.53
CA GLY A 47 -28.84 2.73 6.07
C GLY A 47 -29.40 3.67 7.14
N ASN A 48 -30.50 4.35 6.82
CA ASN A 48 -31.13 5.30 7.73
C ASN A 48 -31.56 4.63 9.05
N ASN A 49 -32.16 3.44 8.97
CA ASN A 49 -32.63 2.68 10.14
C ASN A 49 -31.49 2.22 11.05
N LEU A 50 -30.28 2.05 10.49
CA LEU A 50 -29.09 1.61 11.22
C LEU A 50 -28.10 2.74 11.47
N ASN A 51 -28.47 3.99 11.14
CA ASN A 51 -27.60 5.17 11.23
C ASN A 51 -26.29 5.04 10.44
N ILE A 52 -26.33 4.36 9.28
CA ILE A 52 -25.21 4.17 8.36
C ILE A 52 -25.45 4.99 7.10
N ARG A 53 -24.45 5.76 6.68
CA ARG A 53 -24.52 6.46 5.39
C ARG A 53 -24.34 5.47 4.26
N ILE A 54 -25.24 5.48 3.30
CA ILE A 54 -25.21 4.57 2.15
C ILE A 54 -25.17 5.38 0.86
N ASN A 55 -24.28 4.99 -0.05
CA ASN A 55 -24.26 5.46 -1.43
C ASN A 55 -24.60 4.28 -2.34
N VAL A 56 -25.67 4.42 -3.12
CA VAL A 56 -26.14 3.37 -4.04
C VAL A 56 -25.86 3.83 -5.47
N SER A 57 -25.17 2.99 -6.25
CA SER A 57 -24.91 3.27 -7.67
C SER A 57 -26.21 3.37 -8.46
N ALA A 58 -26.22 4.23 -9.48
CA ALA A 58 -27.34 4.36 -10.40
C ALA A 58 -27.62 3.05 -11.17
N GLU A 59 -26.63 2.16 -11.32
CA GLU A 59 -26.76 0.87 -12.00
C GLU A 59 -27.44 -0.20 -11.13
N VAL A 60 -27.68 0.08 -9.83
CA VAL A 60 -28.46 -0.81 -8.97
C VAL A 60 -29.93 -0.74 -9.38
N LYS A 61 -30.40 -1.79 -10.04
CA LYS A 61 -31.79 -1.93 -10.50
C LYS A 61 -32.47 -3.09 -9.81
N GLY A 62 -33.75 -2.93 -9.51
CA GLY A 62 -34.57 -4.00 -8.95
C GLY A 62 -35.70 -3.47 -8.09
N ARG A 63 -36.57 -4.38 -7.69
CA ARG A 63 -37.67 -4.08 -6.77
C ARG A 63 -37.77 -5.17 -5.72
N ILE A 64 -37.99 -4.77 -4.47
CA ILE A 64 -38.22 -5.68 -3.33
C ILE A 64 -39.73 -5.74 -3.07
N ARG A 65 -40.23 -6.95 -2.85
CA ARG A 65 -41.65 -7.21 -2.58
C ARG A 65 -41.82 -8.17 -1.42
N GLY A 66 -42.88 -7.95 -0.67
CA GLY A 66 -43.27 -8.80 0.46
C GLY A 66 -42.45 -8.56 1.71
N ARG A 67 -42.61 -9.50 2.65
CA ARG A 67 -41.90 -9.47 3.92
C ARG A 67 -40.54 -10.14 3.77
N MET A 68 -39.49 -9.43 4.16
CA MET A 68 -38.17 -10.02 4.31
C MET A 68 -38.13 -10.81 5.62
N PRO A 69 -37.41 -11.94 5.67
CA PRO A 69 -37.28 -12.68 6.91
C PRO A 69 -36.52 -11.86 7.96
N ASP A 70 -36.85 -12.12 9.22
CA ASP A 70 -36.24 -11.45 10.36
C ASP A 70 -34.81 -12.00 10.54
N LEU A 71 -33.86 -11.37 9.85
CA LEU A 71 -32.43 -11.74 9.82
C LEU A 71 -31.60 -10.66 10.51
N PRO A 72 -30.43 -10.97 11.08
CA PRO A 72 -29.46 -9.96 11.47
C PRO A 72 -29.17 -9.00 10.31
N ALA A 73 -28.90 -7.72 10.62
CA ALA A 73 -28.70 -6.68 9.60
C ALA A 73 -27.64 -7.04 8.55
N ARG A 74 -26.59 -7.77 8.97
CA ARG A 74 -25.57 -8.27 8.05
C ARG A 74 -26.11 -9.30 7.07
N GLU A 75 -26.81 -10.31 7.56
CA GLU A 75 -27.41 -11.35 6.73
C GLU A 75 -28.49 -10.79 5.79
N PHE A 76 -29.21 -9.76 6.25
CA PHE A 76 -30.13 -9.01 5.40
C PHE A 76 -29.41 -8.35 4.21
N LEU A 77 -28.31 -7.63 4.46
CA LEU A 77 -27.50 -7.01 3.41
C LEU A 77 -26.93 -8.07 2.46
N ASP A 78 -26.32 -9.13 3.00
CA ASP A 78 -25.71 -10.21 2.20
C ASP A 78 -26.77 -10.92 1.33
N ARG A 79 -27.99 -11.10 1.85
CA ARG A 79 -29.11 -11.64 1.07
C ARG A 79 -29.50 -10.72 -0.08
N LEU A 80 -29.65 -9.42 0.16
CA LEU A 80 -29.97 -8.47 -0.90
C LEU A 80 -28.89 -8.44 -1.97
N THR A 81 -27.62 -8.42 -1.57
CA THR A 81 -26.52 -8.40 -2.54
C THR A 81 -26.47 -9.68 -3.36
N ASN A 82 -26.77 -10.83 -2.77
CA ASN A 82 -26.82 -12.09 -3.51
C ASN A 82 -28.02 -12.17 -4.46
N LEU A 83 -29.21 -11.75 -4.03
CA LEU A 83 -30.43 -11.83 -4.83
C LEU A 83 -30.41 -10.92 -6.06
N TYR A 84 -29.86 -9.71 -5.90
CA TYR A 84 -29.85 -8.69 -6.96
C TYR A 84 -28.48 -8.56 -7.65
N ASN A 85 -27.57 -9.50 -7.40
CA ASN A 85 -26.22 -9.52 -7.98
C ASN A 85 -25.48 -8.18 -7.77
N LEU A 86 -25.37 -7.78 -6.50
CA LEU A 86 -24.70 -6.56 -6.05
C LEU A 86 -23.40 -6.89 -5.32
N GLN A 87 -22.56 -5.88 -5.19
CA GLN A 87 -21.37 -5.87 -4.34
C GLN A 87 -21.43 -4.64 -3.44
N TRP A 88 -20.85 -4.74 -2.25
CA TRP A 88 -20.79 -3.63 -1.32
C TRP A 88 -19.40 -3.46 -0.72
N TYR A 89 -18.96 -2.22 -0.56
CA TYR A 89 -17.69 -1.87 0.06
C TYR A 89 -17.89 -0.73 1.05
N TYR A 90 -17.37 -0.88 2.26
CA TYR A 90 -17.42 0.14 3.30
C TYR A 90 -16.04 0.78 3.42
N ASP A 91 -15.97 2.11 3.23
CA ASP A 91 -14.70 2.84 3.31
C ASP A 91 -14.39 3.39 4.71
N GLY A 92 -15.17 3.00 5.71
CA GLY A 92 -15.07 3.48 7.09
C GLY A 92 -16.01 4.63 7.41
N LEU A 93 -16.63 5.25 6.40
CA LEU A 93 -17.57 6.36 6.56
C LEU A 93 -18.90 6.11 5.84
N VAL A 94 -18.83 5.54 4.63
CA VAL A 94 -19.99 5.32 3.76
C VAL A 94 -19.95 3.89 3.24
N LEU A 95 -21.11 3.24 3.27
CA LEU A 95 -21.32 1.95 2.63
C LEU A 95 -21.73 2.18 1.18
N TYR A 96 -20.86 1.79 0.25
CA TYR A 96 -21.11 1.88 -1.18
C TYR A 96 -21.69 0.55 -1.65
N VAL A 97 -22.80 0.62 -2.38
CA VAL A 97 -23.44 -0.54 -3.01
C VAL A 97 -23.47 -0.32 -4.51
N SER A 98 -22.91 -1.26 -5.26
CA SER A 98 -22.81 -1.26 -6.72
C SER A 98 -23.34 -2.56 -7.29
N ALA A 99 -23.84 -2.55 -8.52
CA ALA A 99 -24.13 -3.77 -9.26
C ALA A 99 -22.83 -4.55 -9.53
N ALA A 100 -22.90 -5.88 -9.57
CA ALA A 100 -21.70 -6.70 -9.71
C ALA A 100 -21.01 -6.56 -11.07
N ASN A 101 -21.75 -6.14 -12.11
CA ASN A 101 -21.20 -5.84 -13.43
C ASN A 101 -20.39 -4.52 -13.47
N GLU A 102 -20.46 -3.70 -12.42
CA GLU A 102 -19.61 -2.51 -12.27
C GLU A 102 -18.22 -2.85 -11.72
N ALA A 103 -17.98 -4.09 -11.30
CA ALA A 103 -16.67 -4.50 -10.81
C ALA A 103 -15.60 -4.32 -11.89
N GLN A 104 -14.46 -3.78 -11.48
CA GLN A 104 -13.37 -3.43 -12.38
C GLN A 104 -12.13 -4.23 -12.01
N SER A 105 -11.40 -4.66 -13.04
CA SER A 105 -10.08 -5.25 -12.91
C SER A 105 -9.06 -4.33 -13.56
N ARG A 106 -8.02 -3.95 -12.82
CA ARG A 106 -6.98 -3.03 -13.30
C ARG A 106 -5.59 -3.56 -12.98
N LEU A 107 -4.65 -3.23 -13.85
CA LEU A 107 -3.22 -3.42 -13.59
C LEU A 107 -2.65 -2.06 -13.17
N LEU A 108 -2.18 -1.96 -11.93
CA LEU A 108 -1.56 -0.73 -11.43
C LEU A 108 -0.04 -0.84 -11.50
N VAL A 109 0.62 0.22 -11.95
CA VAL A 109 2.08 0.34 -11.97
C VAL A 109 2.52 0.96 -10.65
N LEU A 110 3.29 0.23 -9.85
CA LEU A 110 3.68 0.68 -8.51
C LEU A 110 4.90 1.61 -8.50
N LYS A 111 5.80 1.49 -9.49
CA LYS A 111 7.09 2.19 -9.47
C LYS A 111 6.91 3.72 -9.30
N PRO A 112 7.64 4.36 -8.38
CA PRO A 112 8.81 3.86 -7.62
C PRO A 112 8.49 3.13 -6.29
N ILE A 113 7.22 2.88 -5.98
CA ILE A 113 6.78 2.28 -4.71
C ILE A 113 6.89 0.74 -4.77
N SER A 114 7.29 0.13 -3.64
CA SER A 114 7.27 -1.34 -3.50
C SER A 114 5.86 -1.85 -3.18
N PHE A 115 5.57 -3.10 -3.54
CA PHE A 115 4.28 -3.72 -3.21
C PHE A 115 4.03 -3.76 -1.70
N ASP A 116 5.05 -4.08 -0.91
CA ASP A 116 4.94 -4.14 0.55
C ASP A 116 4.58 -2.78 1.16
N ALA A 117 5.20 -1.70 0.67
CA ALA A 117 4.87 -0.34 1.11
C ALA A 117 3.42 0.02 0.75
N PHE A 118 3.01 -0.28 -0.48
CA PHE A 118 1.63 -0.05 -0.92
C PHE A 118 0.63 -0.83 -0.06
N LYS A 119 0.85 -2.14 0.12
CA LYS A 119 -0.04 -3.00 0.92
C LYS A 119 -0.10 -2.56 2.39
N ALA A 120 1.05 -2.21 2.98
CA ALA A 120 1.11 -1.70 4.36
C ALA A 120 0.31 -0.40 4.53
N THR A 121 0.38 0.53 3.57
CA THR A 121 -0.43 1.74 3.60
C THR A 121 -1.92 1.44 3.47
N LEU A 122 -2.32 0.54 2.57
CA LEU A 122 -3.72 0.13 2.43
C LEU A 122 -4.27 -0.49 3.71
N ASP A 123 -3.49 -1.32 4.39
CA ASP A 123 -3.88 -1.94 5.65
C ASP A 123 -3.96 -0.91 6.78
N ALA A 124 -3.00 0.00 6.87
CA ALA A 124 -3.00 1.09 7.86
C ALA A 124 -4.19 2.03 7.71
N LEU A 125 -4.67 2.24 6.48
CA LEU A 125 -5.86 3.05 6.18
C LEU A 125 -7.16 2.24 6.24
N ASN A 126 -7.12 0.95 6.58
CA ASN A 126 -8.26 0.02 6.55
C ASN A 126 -8.97 -0.03 5.17
N ILE A 127 -8.22 0.15 4.09
CA ILE A 127 -8.74 0.14 2.71
C ILE A 127 -8.80 -1.28 2.16
N SER A 128 -7.77 -2.09 2.40
CA SER A 128 -7.68 -3.49 1.92
C SER A 128 -8.95 -4.24 2.30
N ASP A 129 -9.58 -4.97 1.38
CA ASP A 129 -10.71 -5.87 1.69
C ASP A 129 -10.43 -7.28 1.19
N GLU A 130 -10.55 -8.29 2.03
CA GLU A 130 -10.24 -9.69 1.66
C GLU A 130 -11.20 -10.28 0.62
N ARG A 131 -12.39 -9.69 0.48
CA ARG A 131 -13.34 -10.09 -0.56
C ARG A 131 -12.85 -9.65 -1.95
N TYR A 132 -11.86 -8.74 -2.02
CA TYR A 132 -11.38 -8.15 -3.25
C TYR A 132 -9.91 -8.47 -3.51
N LEU A 133 -9.57 -8.58 -4.79
CA LEU A 133 -8.26 -9.06 -5.21
C LEU A 133 -7.26 -7.91 -5.20
N VAL A 134 -6.12 -8.11 -4.53
CA VAL A 134 -4.91 -7.29 -4.67
C VAL A 134 -3.72 -8.25 -4.77
N ARG A 135 -3.24 -8.49 -5.98
CA ARG A 135 -2.21 -9.52 -6.26
C ARG A 135 -1.02 -8.92 -7.01
N PRO A 136 0.21 -9.02 -6.51
CA PRO A 136 1.40 -8.58 -7.24
C PRO A 136 1.66 -9.49 -8.44
N ALA A 137 2.11 -8.91 -9.56
CA ALA A 137 2.57 -9.66 -10.71
C ALA A 137 4.04 -10.09 -10.53
N PRO A 138 4.50 -11.13 -11.26
CA PRO A 138 5.92 -11.50 -11.28
C PRO A 138 6.81 -10.34 -11.79
N GLY A 139 7.97 -10.13 -11.17
CA GLY A 139 8.98 -9.19 -11.66
C GLY A 139 8.93 -7.76 -11.11
N ASP A 140 8.29 -7.56 -9.95
CA ASP A 140 8.22 -6.33 -9.15
C ASP A 140 7.75 -5.06 -9.89
N GLY A 141 6.64 -4.48 -9.42
CA GLY A 141 6.18 -3.15 -9.85
C GLY A 141 4.86 -3.12 -10.62
N LEU A 142 4.17 -4.25 -10.73
CA LEU A 142 2.79 -4.33 -11.20
C LEU A 142 1.92 -5.05 -10.16
N VAL A 143 0.70 -4.57 -9.97
CA VAL A 143 -0.30 -5.23 -9.13
C VAL A 143 -1.61 -5.34 -9.90
N LEU A 144 -2.16 -6.55 -9.94
CA LEU A 144 -3.51 -6.81 -10.43
C LEU A 144 -4.50 -6.59 -9.28
N VAL A 145 -5.45 -5.68 -9.50
CA VAL A 145 -6.50 -5.36 -8.55
C VAL A 145 -7.86 -5.63 -9.15
N SER A 146 -8.81 -6.14 -8.35
CA SER A 146 -10.18 -6.38 -8.80
C SER A 146 -11.18 -6.19 -7.67
N GLY A 147 -12.25 -5.43 -7.93
CA GLY A 147 -13.30 -5.15 -6.95
C GLY A 147 -14.27 -4.06 -7.40
N PRO A 148 -15.15 -3.58 -6.51
CA PRO A 148 -16.14 -2.56 -6.82
C PRO A 148 -15.50 -1.20 -7.09
N PRO A 149 -16.17 -0.30 -7.83
CA PRO A 149 -15.60 0.98 -8.27
C PRO A 149 -14.98 1.81 -7.14
N ARG A 150 -15.63 1.86 -5.97
CA ARG A 150 -15.12 2.64 -4.82
C ARG A 150 -13.80 2.10 -4.28
N PHE A 151 -13.68 0.78 -4.17
CA PHE A 151 -12.45 0.13 -3.70
C PHE A 151 -11.29 0.45 -4.66
N ILE A 152 -11.51 0.27 -5.96
CA ILE A 152 -10.52 0.59 -7.00
C ILE A 152 -10.11 2.07 -6.96
N ALA A 153 -11.07 2.99 -6.77
CA ALA A 153 -10.78 4.41 -6.65
C ALA A 153 -9.89 4.74 -5.44
N LEU A 154 -10.08 4.07 -4.29
CA LEU A 154 -9.21 4.26 -3.12
C LEU A 154 -7.80 3.71 -3.33
N LEU A 155 -7.68 2.56 -4.02
CA LEU A 155 -6.38 2.02 -4.40
C LEU A 155 -5.60 3.02 -5.26
N ASP A 156 -6.25 3.56 -6.29
CA ASP A 156 -5.65 4.55 -7.20
C ASP A 156 -5.26 5.83 -6.45
N GLN A 157 -6.14 6.35 -5.59
CA GLN A 157 -5.87 7.54 -4.77
C GLN A 157 -4.67 7.33 -3.84
N THR A 158 -4.61 6.18 -3.17
CA THR A 158 -3.52 5.83 -2.25
C THR A 158 -2.21 5.71 -3.00
N LEU A 159 -2.20 5.02 -4.14
CA LEU A 159 -1.01 4.86 -4.98
C LEU A 159 -0.48 6.22 -5.46
N ASN A 160 -1.36 7.09 -5.96
CA ASN A 160 -0.98 8.43 -6.42
C ASN A 160 -0.40 9.28 -5.27
N GLY A 161 -0.98 9.19 -4.07
CA GLY A 161 -0.45 9.85 -2.88
C GLY A 161 0.97 9.39 -2.53
N LEU A 162 1.20 8.07 -2.52
CA LEU A 162 2.52 7.50 -2.24
C LEU A 162 3.56 7.88 -3.31
N VAL A 163 3.18 7.86 -4.59
CA VAL A 163 4.07 8.28 -5.69
C VAL A 163 4.44 9.76 -5.56
N ALA A 164 3.49 10.63 -5.24
CA ALA A 164 3.76 12.05 -5.01
C ALA A 164 4.70 12.26 -3.81
N GLU A 165 4.48 11.55 -2.70
CA GLU A 165 5.35 11.60 -1.52
C GLU A 165 6.78 11.17 -1.87
N ALA A 166 6.95 10.08 -2.63
CA ALA A 166 8.26 9.59 -3.05
C ALA A 166 9.00 10.58 -3.97
N GLN A 167 8.29 11.34 -4.81
CA GLN A 167 8.90 12.37 -5.67
C GLN A 167 9.31 13.63 -4.88
N THR A 168 8.54 14.00 -3.86
CA THR A 168 8.85 15.13 -2.97
C THR A 168 9.93 14.85 -1.93
N ARG A 169 10.34 13.59 -1.78
CA ARG A 169 11.56 13.20 -1.05
C ARG A 169 12.73 13.08 -2.05
N PRO A 170 13.37 14.18 -2.49
CA PRO A 170 14.62 14.06 -3.21
C PRO A 170 15.63 13.40 -2.26
N HIS A 171 16.28 12.33 -2.69
CA HIS A 171 17.49 11.72 -2.12
C HIS A 171 18.12 12.50 -0.93
N ALA A 172 17.55 12.39 0.28
CA ALA A 172 18.14 12.99 1.47
C ALA A 172 19.30 12.15 2.04
N ALA A 173 19.62 11.03 1.39
CA ALA A 173 20.74 10.16 1.72
C ALA A 173 21.25 9.42 0.48
N VAL A 174 21.64 10.14 -0.57
CA VAL A 174 22.97 9.84 -1.10
C VAL A 174 23.87 10.74 -0.29
N GLU A 175 24.28 10.24 0.86
CA GLU A 175 25.51 10.66 1.50
C GLU A 175 26.57 10.51 0.41
N LYS A 176 26.82 11.61 -0.33
CA LYS A 176 28.00 11.72 -1.15
C LYS A 176 29.12 11.43 -0.16
N GLN A 177 29.72 10.25 -0.28
CA GLN A 177 31.10 10.03 0.16
C GLN A 177 31.84 11.35 -0.03
N PRO A 178 32.47 11.91 1.01
CA PRO A 178 33.05 13.24 0.96
C PRO A 178 33.97 13.26 -0.25
N ARG A 179 33.51 13.89 -1.32
CA ARG A 179 34.37 14.20 -2.45
C ARG A 179 35.28 15.25 -1.88
N GLU A 180 36.48 14.84 -1.47
CA GLU A 180 37.56 15.76 -1.12
C GLU A 180 37.56 16.89 -2.15
N SER A 181 37.09 18.07 -1.75
CA SER A 181 37.03 19.21 -2.63
C SER A 181 38.43 19.79 -2.69
N VAL A 182 39.25 19.20 -3.55
CA VAL A 182 40.61 19.69 -3.81
C VAL A 182 40.49 20.92 -4.71
N LEU A 183 40.52 22.12 -4.11
CA LEU A 183 40.64 23.36 -4.86
C LEU A 183 42.13 23.60 -5.15
N LYS A 184 42.54 23.49 -6.41
CA LYS A 184 43.88 23.85 -6.87
C LYS A 184 43.86 25.28 -7.40
N LEU A 185 44.46 26.20 -6.64
CA LEU A 185 44.63 27.59 -7.04
C LEU A 185 46.02 27.75 -7.66
N PHE A 186 46.05 28.25 -8.89
CA PHE A 186 47.28 28.58 -9.59
C PHE A 186 47.50 30.09 -9.53
N ARG A 187 48.61 30.51 -8.89
CA ARG A 187 49.05 31.91 -8.88
C ARG A 187 50.50 31.95 -9.35
N GLY A 188 50.70 32.30 -10.63
CA GLY A 188 52.05 32.31 -11.24
C GLY A 188 52.70 30.93 -11.22
N SER A 189 53.92 30.83 -10.68
CA SER A 189 54.70 29.58 -10.58
C SER A 189 54.39 28.72 -9.34
N SER A 190 53.35 29.04 -8.57
CA SER A 190 52.98 28.31 -7.35
C SER A 190 51.57 27.72 -7.44
N THR A 191 51.47 26.42 -7.16
CA THR A 191 50.20 25.70 -7.00
C THR A 191 49.94 25.51 -5.52
N THR A 192 48.81 26.00 -5.02
CA THR A 192 48.36 25.70 -3.65
C THR A 192 47.17 24.76 -3.74
N VAL A 193 47.30 23.63 -3.03
CA VAL A 193 46.25 22.63 -2.90
C VAL A 193 45.56 22.87 -1.57
N VAL A 194 44.27 23.18 -1.60
CA VAL A 194 43.46 23.31 -0.38
C VAL A 194 42.55 22.10 -0.28
N ARG A 195 42.74 21.30 0.78
CA ARG A 195 41.94 20.12 1.10
C ARG A 195 41.26 20.37 2.46
N ASP A 196 39.95 20.20 2.51
CA ASP A 196 39.13 20.33 3.73
C ASP A 196 39.37 21.64 4.51
N GLY A 197 39.52 22.75 3.79
CA GLY A 197 39.71 24.08 4.38
C GLY A 197 41.10 24.34 4.97
N ARG A 198 42.04 23.39 4.87
CA ARG A 198 43.44 23.58 5.25
C ARG A 198 44.32 23.68 4.00
N PRO A 199 45.12 24.75 3.86
CA PRO A 199 46.11 24.81 2.80
C PRO A 199 47.20 23.77 3.09
N GLU A 200 47.42 22.84 2.16
CA GLU A 200 48.58 21.96 2.19
C GLU A 200 49.83 22.78 1.85
N ALA A 201 50.89 22.62 2.63
CA ALA A 201 52.16 23.27 2.35
C ALA A 201 52.66 22.85 0.97
N PRO A 202 53.23 23.75 0.15
CA PRO A 202 53.75 23.38 -1.15
C PRO A 202 54.80 22.29 -0.98
N TYR A 203 54.62 21.15 -1.65
CA TYR A 203 55.68 20.17 -1.81
C TYR A 203 56.82 20.86 -2.57
N SER A 204 57.84 21.31 -1.84
CA SER A 204 59.11 21.74 -2.41
C SER A 204 59.83 20.46 -2.83
N SER A 205 59.88 20.18 -4.13
CA SER A 205 60.68 19.10 -4.66
C SER A 205 62.16 19.48 -4.58
N ASP A 206 62.76 19.34 -3.40
CA ASP A 206 64.21 19.19 -3.30
C ASP A 206 64.55 17.77 -3.77
N ALA A 207 64.74 17.64 -5.08
CA ALA A 207 65.36 16.46 -5.64
C ALA A 207 66.86 16.50 -5.30
N PRO A 208 67.45 15.49 -4.63
CA PRO A 208 68.88 15.31 -4.68
C PRO A 208 69.25 14.92 -6.11
N ARG A 209 70.07 15.73 -6.78
CA ARG A 209 70.83 15.24 -7.95
C ARG A 209 71.78 14.16 -7.46
N GLN A 210 71.41 12.91 -7.65
CA GLN A 210 72.36 11.81 -7.72
C GLN A 210 72.68 11.55 -9.18
N ASP A 211 73.70 12.27 -9.65
CA ASP A 211 74.60 11.75 -10.67
C ASP A 211 75.11 10.39 -10.18
N SER A 212 74.94 9.33 -10.97
CA SER A 212 75.97 8.32 -11.27
C SER A 212 75.38 7.08 -11.94
N ILE A 213 75.57 7.02 -13.26
CA ILE A 213 76.13 5.90 -14.02
C ILE A 213 75.33 4.58 -14.03
N VAL A 214 74.69 4.38 -15.18
CA VAL A 214 74.31 3.08 -15.75
C VAL A 214 75.54 2.16 -15.84
N ARG A 215 75.45 0.95 -15.28
CA ARG A 215 76.27 -0.19 -15.70
C ARG A 215 75.39 -1.42 -15.87
N GLU A 216 75.31 -1.85 -17.11
CA GLU A 216 74.61 -3.00 -17.67
C GLU A 216 75.16 -4.33 -17.12
N PRO A 217 74.33 -5.39 -16.96
CA PRO A 217 74.80 -6.68 -16.45
C PRO A 217 75.29 -7.62 -17.56
N ALA A 218 76.52 -8.12 -17.37
CA ALA A 218 77.17 -9.40 -17.74
C ALA A 218 76.72 -10.21 -18.98
N PRO A 219 77.68 -10.93 -19.60
CA PRO A 219 77.64 -12.40 -19.42
C PRO A 219 79.03 -13.07 -19.36
N GLY A 220 79.12 -14.24 -18.72
CA GLY A 220 80.27 -15.12 -18.91
C GLY A 220 80.47 -16.21 -17.85
N GLN A 221 80.10 -17.43 -18.22
CA GLN A 221 80.39 -18.68 -17.52
C GLN A 221 81.87 -19.10 -17.60
N ARG A 222 82.26 -19.92 -16.61
CA ARG A 222 83.46 -20.77 -16.43
C ARG A 222 84.67 -20.15 -15.76
#